data_AF-A0A524FXG7-F1
#
_entry.id   AF-A0A524FXG7-F1
#
_cell.length_a   1.000
_cell.length_b   1.000
_cell.length_c   1.000
_cell.angle_alpha   90.00
_cell.angle_beta   90.00
_cell.angle_gamma   90.00
#
_symmetry.space_group_name_H-M   'P 1'
#
loop_
_entity.id
_entity.type
_entity.pdbx_description
1 polymer ?
#
loop_
_entity_poly.entity_id
_entity_poly.type
_entity_poly.pdbx_seq_one_letter_code
_entity_poly.pdbx_strand_id
1 'polypeptide(L)'
;MEQKSGISGKIVTACFFTIFCGAAFGMGLFVLQMIEQSPYPQYGPPLIFALVPFGMGIFGLIVCLSVLRSSGQEVPSTTSYRPETIVYTGDYSQSPEFSGQKRYGKAIYQIPSQCPACGAAISNEEVDWIGPLKAKCPYCRTTVDAEERIE
;
A
#
# COMPACT_ATOMS: atom_id res chain seq x y z
N MET A 1 3.65 23.52 -13.97
CA MET A 1 2.18 23.51 -13.70
C MET A 1 1.83 22.07 -13.34
N GLU A 2 2.10 21.66 -12.09
CA GLU A 2 2.22 20.24 -11.73
C GLU A 2 1.25 19.87 -10.58
N GLN A 3 0.67 18.68 -10.73
CA GLN A 3 -0.11 17.92 -9.74
C GLN A 3 -1.39 18.56 -9.18
N LYS A 4 -2.44 18.67 -10.00
CA LYS A 4 -3.85 18.75 -9.54
C LYS A 4 -4.69 17.50 -9.88
N SER A 5 -4.03 16.41 -10.27
CA SER A 5 -4.66 15.20 -10.84
C SER A 5 -5.44 14.38 -9.81
N GLY A 6 -4.92 14.23 -8.58
CA GLY A 6 -5.52 13.33 -7.58
C GLY A 6 -6.84 13.82 -6.96
N ILE A 7 -7.03 15.14 -6.83
CA ILE A 7 -8.24 15.71 -6.22
C ILE A 7 -9.38 15.76 -7.25
N SER A 8 -9.07 16.12 -8.50
CA SER A 8 -10.07 16.14 -9.56
C SER A 8 -10.61 14.76 -9.87
N GLY A 9 -9.77 13.72 -9.84
CA GLY A 9 -10.20 12.34 -10.04
C GLY A 9 -11.21 11.89 -8.97
N LYS A 10 -10.93 12.15 -7.69
CA LYS A 10 -11.82 11.76 -6.58
C LYS A 10 -13.19 12.43 -6.66
N ILE A 11 -13.24 13.70 -7.05
CA ILE A 11 -14.51 14.44 -7.21
C ILE A 11 -15.31 13.84 -8.38
N VAL A 12 -14.66 13.57 -9.51
CA VAL A 12 -15.32 12.95 -10.67
C VAL A 12 -15.84 11.56 -10.33
N THR A 13 -15.06 10.74 -9.62
CA THR A 13 -15.47 9.40 -9.18
C THR A 13 -16.65 9.49 -8.21
N ALA A 14 -16.62 10.38 -7.22
CA ALA A 14 -17.72 10.57 -6.28
C ALA A 14 -19.00 11.04 -6.99
N CYS A 15 -18.91 12.00 -7.91
CA CYS A 15 -20.05 12.48 -8.71
C CYS A 15 -20.64 11.38 -9.61
N PHE A 16 -19.79 10.55 -10.23
CA PHE A 16 -20.28 9.44 -11.06
C PHE A 16 -21.06 8.42 -10.23
N PHE A 17 -20.53 8.04 -9.06
CA PHE A 17 -21.21 7.08 -8.19
C PHE A 17 -22.47 7.65 -7.52
N THR A 18 -22.53 8.94 -7.21
CA THR A 18 -23.75 9.55 -6.66
C THR A 18 -24.87 9.59 -7.70
N ILE A 19 -24.56 9.93 -8.95
CA ILE A 19 -25.51 9.88 -10.07
C ILE A 19 -25.98 8.44 -10.33
N PHE A 20 -25.06 7.49 -10.33
CA PHE A 20 -25.37 6.07 -10.52
C PHE A 20 -26.27 5.51 -9.42
N CYS A 21 -25.99 5.82 -8.15
CA CYS A 21 -26.85 5.47 -7.04
C CYS A 21 -28.24 6.10 -7.17
N GLY A 22 -28.31 7.40 -7.48
CA GLY A 22 -29.59 8.09 -7.69
C GLY A 22 -30.44 7.45 -8.78
N ALA A 23 -29.82 7.09 -9.91
CA ALA A 23 -30.50 6.40 -11.00
C ALA A 23 -30.96 4.98 -10.61
N ALA A 24 -30.11 4.23 -9.91
CA ALA A 24 -30.44 2.88 -9.44
C ALA A 24 -31.62 2.88 -8.45
N PHE A 25 -31.57 3.75 -7.43
CA PHE A 25 -32.68 3.90 -6.48
C PHE A 25 -33.95 4.45 -7.13
N GLY A 26 -33.83 5.40 -8.07
CA GLY A 26 -34.97 5.92 -8.83
C GLY A 26 -35.67 4.83 -9.65
N MET A 27 -34.90 3.99 -10.34
CA MET A 27 -35.45 2.84 -11.06
C MET A 27 -36.08 1.81 -10.11
N GLY A 28 -35.46 1.55 -8.95
CA GLY A 28 -36.01 0.64 -7.94
C GLY A 28 -37.36 1.11 -7.36
N LEU A 29 -37.47 2.40 -7.01
CA LEU A 29 -38.71 2.99 -6.52
C LEU A 29 -39.80 3.01 -7.60
N PHE A 30 -39.42 3.29 -8.85
CA PHE A 30 -40.36 3.26 -9.98
C PHE A 30 -40.94 1.86 -10.19
N VAL A 31 -40.11 0.81 -10.09
CA VAL A 31 -40.58 -0.59 -10.17
C VAL A 31 -41.51 -0.93 -9.01
N LEU A 32 -41.22 -0.47 -7.79
CA LEU A 32 -42.11 -0.68 -6.63
C LEU A 32 -43.46 0.01 -6.80
N GLN A 33 -43.50 1.25 -7.28
CA GLN A 33 -44.75 1.96 -7.58
C GLN A 33 -45.58 1.25 -8.67
N MET A 34 -44.90 0.71 -9.70
CA MET A 34 -45.56 -0.05 -10.76
C MET A 34 -46.18 -1.36 -10.25
N ILE A 35 -45.55 -2.02 -9.27
CA ILE A 35 -46.11 -3.23 -8.64
C ILE A 35 -47.37 -2.87 -7.85
N GLU A 36 -47.36 -1.75 -7.12
CA GLU A 36 -48.47 -1.31 -6.27
C GLU A 36 -49.70 -0.85 -7.08
N GLN A 37 -49.51 -0.27 -8.27
CA GLN A 37 -50.61 0.08 -9.18
C GLN A 37 -51.09 -1.08 -10.06
N SER A 38 -50.45 -2.26 -10.00
CA SER A 38 -50.81 -3.37 -10.87
C SER A 38 -52.10 -4.09 -10.40
N PRO A 39 -53.11 -4.31 -11.28
CA PRO A 39 -54.37 -4.96 -10.90
C PRO A 39 -54.25 -6.47 -10.61
N TYR A 40 -53.09 -7.09 -10.88
CA TYR A 40 -52.89 -8.53 -10.87
C TYR A 40 -51.66 -8.93 -10.03
N PRO A 41 -51.82 -9.09 -8.70
CA PRO A 41 -50.70 -9.39 -7.79
C PRO A 41 -50.07 -10.78 -8.00
N GLN A 42 -50.72 -11.65 -8.78
CA GLN A 42 -50.27 -13.02 -9.06
C GLN A 42 -49.26 -13.13 -10.21
N TYR A 43 -49.09 -12.09 -11.04
CA TYR A 43 -48.14 -12.05 -12.17
C TYR A 43 -47.19 -10.84 -12.09
N GLY A 44 -46.88 -10.40 -10.87
CA GLY A 44 -45.89 -9.35 -10.67
C GLY A 44 -44.49 -9.80 -11.11
N PRO A 45 -43.64 -8.88 -11.60
CA PRO A 45 -42.23 -9.19 -11.83
C PRO A 45 -41.62 -9.73 -10.52
N PRO A 46 -40.79 -10.79 -10.57
CA PRO A 46 -40.25 -11.39 -9.37
C PRO A 46 -39.49 -10.34 -8.55
N LEU A 47 -39.62 -10.41 -7.22
CA LEU A 47 -39.00 -9.47 -6.27
C LEU A 47 -37.49 -9.25 -6.47
N ILE A 48 -36.84 -10.18 -7.16
CA ILE A 48 -35.45 -10.07 -7.62
C ILE A 48 -35.24 -8.80 -8.46
N PHE A 49 -36.16 -8.45 -9.36
CA PHE A 49 -36.05 -7.21 -10.16
C PHE A 49 -36.19 -5.94 -9.32
N ALA A 50 -36.93 -6.00 -8.21
CA ALA A 50 -36.97 -4.90 -7.27
C ALA A 50 -35.70 -4.87 -6.41
N LEU A 51 -35.10 -6.01 -6.04
CA LEU A 51 -33.89 -6.05 -5.20
C LEU A 51 -32.59 -5.69 -5.93
N VAL A 52 -32.46 -6.05 -7.21
CA VAL A 52 -31.29 -5.78 -8.05
C VAL A 52 -30.86 -4.30 -8.04
N PRO A 53 -31.73 -3.31 -8.29
CA PRO A 53 -31.33 -1.90 -8.27
C PRO A 53 -30.90 -1.42 -6.89
N PHE A 54 -31.49 -1.94 -5.81
CA PHE A 54 -31.08 -1.58 -4.45
C PHE A 54 -29.71 -2.17 -4.09
N GLY A 55 -29.47 -3.44 -4.46
CA GLY A 55 -28.16 -4.08 -4.27
C GLY A 55 -27.04 -3.34 -5.02
N MET A 56 -27.33 -2.92 -6.25
CA MET A 56 -26.40 -2.14 -7.07
C MET A 56 -26.14 -0.74 -6.50
N GLY A 57 -27.16 -0.07 -5.96
CA GLY A 57 -27.02 1.21 -5.25
C GLY A 57 -26.20 1.09 -3.97
N ILE A 58 -26.42 0.06 -3.15
CA ILE A 58 -25.64 -0.18 -1.92
C ILE A 58 -24.17 -0.45 -2.26
N PHE A 59 -23.92 -1.28 -3.28
CA PHE A 59 -22.55 -1.57 -3.74
C PHE A 59 -21.83 -0.30 -4.22
N GLY A 60 -22.51 0.53 -5.02
CA GLY A 60 -21.97 1.82 -5.46
C GLY A 60 -21.66 2.78 -4.31
N LEU A 61 -22.51 2.81 -3.28
CA LEU A 61 -22.29 3.60 -2.06
C LEU A 61 -21.05 3.12 -1.29
N ILE A 62 -20.90 1.80 -1.10
CA ILE A 62 -19.73 1.22 -0.41
C ILE A 62 -18.45 1.60 -1.14
N VAL A 63 -18.41 1.46 -2.47
CA VAL A 63 -17.23 1.83 -3.29
C VAL A 63 -16.93 3.33 -3.17
N CYS A 64 -17.96 4.19 -3.21
CA CYS A 64 -17.80 5.63 -3.03
C CYS A 64 -17.19 5.96 -1.65
N LEU A 65 -17.69 5.34 -0.58
CA LEU A 65 -17.15 5.52 0.77
C LEU A 65 -15.73 4.97 0.91
N SER A 66 -15.41 3.86 0.25
CA SER A 66 -14.05 3.31 0.24
C SER A 66 -13.07 4.26 -0.44
N VAL A 67 -13.45 4.88 -1.57
CA VAL A 67 -12.62 5.87 -2.27
C VAL A 67 -12.46 7.15 -1.44
N LEU A 68 -13.52 7.60 -0.77
CA LEU A 68 -13.47 8.76 0.13
C LEU A 68 -12.62 8.47 1.39
N ARG A 69 -12.74 7.28 1.98
CA ARG A 69 -11.94 6.86 3.16
C ARG A 69 -10.49 6.50 2.85
N SER A 70 -10.18 6.15 1.60
CA SER A 70 -8.82 5.83 1.16
C SER A 70 -7.85 7.03 1.21
N SER A 71 -8.29 8.21 1.66
CA SER A 71 -7.44 9.40 1.81
C SER A 71 -6.38 9.31 2.91
N GLY A 72 -6.36 8.24 3.72
CA GLY A 72 -5.38 8.07 4.80
C GLY A 72 -4.06 7.39 4.43
N GLN A 73 -3.90 6.95 3.18
CA GLN A 73 -2.66 6.30 2.75
C GLN A 73 -1.85 7.26 1.89
N GLU A 74 -1.06 8.09 2.58
CA GLU A 74 0.09 8.75 1.98
C GLU A 74 0.98 7.66 1.38
N VAL A 75 0.87 7.46 0.07
CA VAL A 75 1.85 6.69 -0.68
C VAL A 75 3.17 7.42 -0.44
N PRO A 76 4.22 6.79 0.13
CA PRO A 76 5.50 7.45 0.31
C PRO A 76 5.92 7.98 -1.05
N SER A 77 6.04 9.30 -1.14
CA SER A 77 6.43 10.02 -2.34
C SER A 77 7.72 9.40 -2.87
N THR A 78 7.60 8.55 -3.89
CA THR A 78 8.74 8.19 -4.72
C THR A 78 9.13 9.48 -5.41
N THR A 79 10.11 10.19 -4.84
CA THR A 79 10.74 11.35 -5.44
C THR A 79 11.18 10.94 -6.84
N SER A 80 10.41 11.33 -7.84
CA SER A 80 10.78 11.19 -9.24
C SER A 80 12.01 12.07 -9.44
N TYR A 81 13.17 11.44 -9.38
CA TYR A 81 14.45 12.07 -9.67
C TYR A 81 14.38 12.65 -11.08
N ARG A 82 14.28 13.98 -11.17
CA ARG A 82 14.25 14.73 -12.42
C ARG A 82 15.68 15.19 -12.71
N PRO A 83 16.41 14.58 -13.66
CA PRO A 83 17.84 14.85 -13.87
C PRO A 83 18.14 16.20 -14.56
N GLU A 84 17.13 17.06 -14.76
CA GLU A 84 17.22 18.18 -15.70
C GLU A 84 17.79 19.48 -15.11
N THR A 85 18.16 19.54 -13.82
CA THR A 85 18.57 20.82 -13.19
C THR A 85 19.87 20.80 -12.39
N ILE A 86 20.68 19.74 -12.47
CA ILE A 86 22.02 19.75 -11.86
C ILE A 86 23.03 20.44 -12.79
N VAL A 87 23.08 21.77 -12.70
CA VAL A 87 24.19 22.57 -13.22
C VAL A 87 25.26 22.63 -12.13
N TYR A 88 26.40 21.98 -12.37
CA TYR A 88 27.50 21.90 -11.42
C TYR A 88 28.38 23.16 -11.54
N THR A 89 27.96 24.26 -10.92
CA THR A 89 28.81 25.44 -10.73
C THR A 89 29.66 25.17 -9.49
N GLY A 90 30.97 24.94 -9.67
CA GLY A 90 31.91 24.39 -8.70
C GLY A 90 32.25 25.28 -7.49
N ASP A 91 31.25 25.95 -6.91
CA ASP A 91 31.44 27.12 -6.05
C ASP A 91 30.84 26.93 -4.64
N TYR A 92 30.76 25.69 -4.15
CA TYR A 92 30.27 25.44 -2.80
C TYR A 92 31.42 25.35 -1.79
N SER A 93 31.85 26.51 -1.30
CA SER A 93 32.26 26.63 0.10
C SER A 93 30.99 26.81 0.95
N GLN A 94 30.34 25.70 1.31
CA GLN A 94 29.40 25.67 2.42
C GLN A 94 29.90 24.64 3.42
N SER A 95 30.29 25.13 4.58
CA SER A 95 30.21 24.37 5.82
C SER A 95 28.74 24.34 6.23
N PRO A 96 28.05 23.19 6.22
CA PRO A 96 26.87 23.01 7.03
C PRO A 96 27.34 22.39 8.34
N GLU A 97 27.27 23.17 9.41
CA GLU A 97 27.10 22.64 10.77
C GLU A 97 25.77 21.84 10.79
N PHE A 98 25.80 20.61 10.28
CA PHE A 98 24.80 19.60 10.56
C PHE A 98 25.36 18.73 11.67
N SER A 99 25.02 19.13 12.87
CA SER A 99 25.15 18.37 14.10
C SER A 99 24.69 16.91 13.89
N GLY A 100 25.59 15.98 14.22
CA GLY A 100 25.20 14.64 14.66
C GLY A 100 25.00 13.55 13.60
N GLN A 101 25.66 13.59 12.45
CA GLN A 101 25.69 12.41 11.58
C GLN A 101 26.78 11.45 12.06
N LYS A 102 26.40 10.53 12.96
CA LYS A 102 27.14 9.30 13.28
C LYS A 102 27.77 8.80 11.99
N ARG A 103 29.09 8.57 12.02
CA ARG A 103 29.81 7.86 10.97
C ARG A 103 29.05 6.56 10.71
N TYR A 104 28.21 6.51 9.68
CA TYR A 104 27.82 5.26 9.04
C TYR A 104 29.08 4.80 8.29
N GLY A 105 30.10 4.40 9.06
CA GLY A 105 31.00 3.38 8.60
C GLY A 105 30.10 2.19 8.27
N LYS A 106 30.27 1.63 7.09
CA LYS A 106 29.55 0.44 6.66
C LYS A 106 29.93 -0.68 7.62
N ALA A 107 29.18 -0.84 8.71
CA ALA A 107 29.35 -1.92 9.67
C ALA A 107 29.19 -3.23 8.89
N ILE A 108 30.29 -3.97 8.72
CA ILE A 108 30.26 -5.28 8.05
C ILE A 108 29.94 -6.29 9.13
N TYR A 109 28.74 -6.87 9.05
CA TYR A 109 28.34 -7.93 9.95
C TYR A 109 28.92 -9.26 9.47
N GLN A 110 29.66 -9.94 10.35
CA GLN A 110 30.27 -11.24 10.07
C GLN A 110 29.86 -12.25 11.13
N ILE A 111 29.72 -13.50 10.72
CA ILE A 111 29.42 -14.61 11.63
C ILE A 111 30.72 -15.08 12.28
N PRO A 112 30.72 -15.47 13.56
CA PRO A 112 31.91 -15.98 14.24
C PRO A 112 32.47 -17.21 13.52
N SER A 113 33.79 -17.37 13.53
CA SER A 113 34.46 -18.51 12.85
C SER A 113 34.12 -19.88 13.44
N GLN A 114 33.53 -19.92 14.63
CA GLN A 114 33.09 -21.14 15.31
C GLN A 114 31.68 -20.98 15.83
N CYS A 115 30.86 -22.01 15.66
CA CYS A 115 29.50 -22.01 16.17
C CYS A 115 29.49 -22.12 17.71
N PRO A 116 28.82 -21.22 18.44
CA PRO A 116 28.76 -21.28 19.90
C PRO A 116 27.97 -22.49 20.45
N ALA A 117 27.11 -23.09 19.62
CA ALA A 117 26.28 -24.22 20.04
C ALA A 117 26.97 -25.58 19.87
N CYS A 118 27.83 -25.75 18.86
CA CYS A 118 28.45 -27.05 18.56
C CYS A 118 29.97 -27.02 18.39
N GLY A 119 30.61 -25.85 18.41
CA GLY A 119 32.05 -25.69 18.22
C GLY A 119 32.55 -25.98 16.79
N ALA A 120 31.66 -26.23 15.83
CA ALA A 120 32.04 -26.45 14.44
C ALA A 120 32.55 -25.14 13.81
N ALA A 121 33.58 -25.23 12.96
CA ALA A 121 34.05 -24.11 12.16
C ALA A 121 32.99 -23.73 11.12
N ILE A 122 32.66 -22.45 11.03
CA ILE A 122 31.65 -21.91 10.10
C ILE A 122 32.20 -20.66 9.41
N SER A 123 31.85 -20.46 8.13
CA SER A 123 32.19 -19.25 7.36
C SER A 123 30.93 -18.49 6.94
N ASN A 124 31.10 -17.23 6.51
CA ASN A 124 29.99 -16.38 6.08
C ASN A 124 29.27 -16.93 4.83
N GLU A 125 29.98 -17.66 3.97
CA GLU A 125 29.42 -18.23 2.74
C GLU A 125 28.71 -19.58 2.95
N GLU A 126 29.08 -20.36 3.98
CA GLU A 126 28.56 -21.72 4.20
C GLU A 126 27.25 -21.75 5.03
N VAL A 127 26.94 -20.64 5.69
CA VAL A 127 25.77 -20.50 6.57
C VAL A 127 24.53 -20.02 5.82
N ASP A 128 23.37 -20.52 6.26
CA ASP A 128 22.08 -20.12 5.71
C ASP A 128 21.57 -18.88 6.45
N TRP A 129 21.56 -17.73 5.78
CA TRP A 129 21.15 -16.45 6.35
C TRP A 129 19.63 -16.36 6.48
N ILE A 130 19.15 -16.28 7.72
CA ILE A 130 17.72 -16.16 8.05
C ILE A 130 17.30 -14.72 8.36
N GLY A 131 18.25 -13.78 8.38
CA GLY A 131 18.01 -12.36 8.54
C GLY A 131 19.32 -11.55 8.50
N PRO A 132 19.26 -10.20 8.55
CA PRO A 132 20.46 -9.36 8.39
C PRO A 132 21.54 -9.58 9.45
N LEU A 133 21.14 -10.04 10.64
CA LEU A 133 22.02 -10.28 11.80
C LEU A 133 21.95 -11.73 12.31
N LYS A 134 21.33 -12.63 11.55
CA LYS A 134 21.06 -14.00 12.00
C LYS A 134 21.27 -14.99 10.89
N ALA A 135 22.00 -16.05 11.21
CA ALA A 135 22.20 -17.17 10.30
C ALA A 135 22.02 -18.51 11.03
N LYS A 136 21.87 -19.57 10.26
CA LYS A 136 21.66 -20.91 10.76
C LYS A 136 22.92 -21.75 10.51
N CYS A 137 23.40 -22.39 11.56
CA CYS A 137 24.56 -23.27 11.46
C CYS A 137 24.23 -24.51 10.61
N PRO A 138 25.06 -24.89 9.61
CA PRO A 138 24.81 -26.06 8.77
C PRO A 138 24.91 -27.39 9.54
N TYR A 139 25.70 -27.43 10.62
CA TYR A 139 25.97 -28.63 11.40
C TYR A 139 24.87 -28.92 12.44
N CYS A 140 24.59 -27.95 13.32
CA CYS A 140 23.65 -28.14 14.43
C CYS A 140 22.27 -27.53 14.20
N ARG A 141 22.08 -26.77 13.10
CA ARG A 141 20.84 -26.06 12.75
C ARG A 141 20.38 -25.00 13.76
N THR A 142 21.20 -24.69 14.75
CA THR A 142 20.96 -23.61 15.72
C THR A 142 21.19 -22.26 15.05
N THR A 143 20.45 -21.25 15.50
CA THR A 143 20.61 -19.86 15.06
C THR A 143 21.82 -19.22 15.73
N VAL A 144 22.66 -18.57 14.95
CA VAL A 144 23.85 -17.83 15.37
C VAL A 144 23.64 -16.36 15.00
N ASP A 145 23.93 -15.47 15.95
CA ASP A 145 23.87 -14.03 15.73
C ASP A 145 25.17 -13.54 15.08
N ALA A 146 25.06 -12.60 14.14
CA ALA A 146 26.21 -11.98 13.47
C ALA A 146 26.79 -10.86 14.34
N GLU A 147 28.12 -10.79 14.40
CA GLU A 147 28.86 -9.78 15.15
C GLU A 147 29.28 -8.64 14.22
N GLU A 148 29.27 -7.43 14.76
CA GLU A 148 29.72 -6.24 14.03
C GLU A 148 31.26 -6.24 13.96
N ARG A 149 31.81 -6.25 12.74
CA ARG A 149 33.23 -6.05 12.51
C ARG A 149 33.45 -4.65 11.96
N ILE A 150 34.08 -3.80 12.77
CA ILE A 150 34.59 -2.50 12.34
C ILE A 150 35.98 -2.77 11.75
N GLU A 151 36.13 -2.58 10.44
CA GLU A 151 37.45 -2.56 9.78
C GLU A 151 38.22 -1.28 10.10
#